data_AF-A0A7S1QJN8-F1
#
_entry.id   AF-A0A7S1QJN8-F1
#
_cell.length_a   1.000
_cell.length_b   1.000
_cell.length_c   1.000
_cell.angle_alpha   90.00
_cell.angle_beta   90.00
_cell.angle_gamma   90.00
#
_symmetry.space_group_name_H-M   'P 1'
#
loop_
_entity.id
_entity.type
_entity.pdbx_description
1 polymer ?
#
loop_
_entity_poly.entity_id
_entity_poly.type
_entity_poly.pdbx_seq_one_letter_code
_entity_poly.pdbx_strand_id
1 'polypeptide(L)'
;EELLGEWTDSLGHDIVVTQGNGWRGPLHARLTRGAKEQVLSLRREDGTGRWACGNAMLDADGSTAECLIWVAYDGRRSVWRRQPEQGGAGGPMPMDLLPWLLHNGPSTSASALGTGAWESGTRRRWGSIIEDDEEQFDLDGLAGTPGVATGNGADRRPDAASADAARVAALLDVRQVLGADRAAQDILSYLLMDHDLVRRPDEDPVVPAVDSPLWERLPEQPRRNALQRLANFNCDGGGCRASAAAEDFTEVHVGRHRFPVATTDVQALLRRWTGPKDSAARSAAMAHVLALYRALDNPLAPVPQRSALQLGWDALERKRAGIEYELFASPFNASVENGRYGSRWPHVEGEFGSIGSYPGVIDVFPEGAVVGVNPPFSDAYLEHVMNKSLEHIVHRFGRVHLFVPVREAPWRSQLRRLQGASFVRQFWDSTALKERHLGQPVVYWEGSELASA
;
A
#
# COMPACT_ATOMS: atom_id res chain seq x y z
N GLU A 1 -8.55 -14.93 37.60
CA GLU A 1 -9.86 -14.22 37.60
C GLU A 1 -9.96 -13.23 36.45
N GLU A 2 -8.88 -12.56 36.05
CA GLU A 2 -8.84 -11.54 34.99
C GLU A 2 -9.42 -11.95 33.62
N LEU A 3 -9.46 -13.24 33.29
CA LEU A 3 -10.03 -13.73 32.01
C LEU A 3 -11.55 -13.92 32.06
N LEU A 4 -12.16 -14.00 33.24
CA LEU A 4 -13.60 -14.28 33.41
C LEU A 4 -14.43 -13.04 33.03
N GLY A 5 -15.58 -13.28 32.41
CA GLY A 5 -16.54 -12.22 32.08
C GLY A 5 -16.99 -12.25 30.62
N GLU A 6 -17.63 -11.16 30.22
CA GLU A 6 -18.15 -10.95 28.87
C GLU A 6 -17.17 -10.11 28.06
N TRP A 7 -16.91 -10.57 26.84
CA TRP A 7 -15.94 -10.01 25.93
C TRP A 7 -16.54 -9.93 24.53
N THR A 8 -15.98 -9.07 23.69
CA THR A 8 -16.29 -8.98 22.27
C THR A 8 -15.00 -9.14 21.50
N ASP A 9 -14.96 -10.05 20.52
CA ASP A 9 -13.77 -10.23 19.69
C ASP A 9 -13.60 -9.10 18.66
N SER A 10 -12.44 -9.06 18.00
CA SER A 10 -12.12 -8.07 16.96
C SER A 10 -13.01 -8.13 15.72
N LEU A 11 -13.85 -9.16 15.58
CA LEU A 11 -14.82 -9.34 14.51
C LEU A 11 -16.25 -9.00 14.96
N GLY A 12 -16.44 -8.56 16.22
CA GLY A 12 -17.74 -8.21 16.78
C GLY A 12 -18.54 -9.40 17.30
N HIS A 13 -17.90 -10.55 17.55
CA HIS A 13 -18.57 -11.71 18.13
C HIS A 13 -18.55 -11.66 19.66
N ASP A 14 -19.65 -12.06 20.29
CA ASP A 14 -19.74 -12.16 21.75
C ASP A 14 -18.99 -13.38 22.27
N ILE A 15 -18.22 -13.19 23.34
CA ILE A 15 -17.46 -14.22 24.03
C ILE A 15 -17.76 -14.15 25.51
N VAL A 16 -18.27 -15.23 26.08
CA VAL A 16 -18.46 -15.35 27.54
C VAL A 16 -17.44 -16.34 28.09
N VAL A 17 -16.57 -15.89 28.97
CA VAL A 17 -15.56 -16.73 29.63
C VAL A 17 -16.04 -17.09 31.03
N THR A 18 -16.29 -18.37 31.26
CA THR A 18 -16.76 -18.91 32.54
C THR A 18 -15.77 -19.90 33.14
N GLN A 19 -15.88 -20.13 34.44
CA GLN A 19 -15.12 -21.17 35.11
C GLN A 19 -15.57 -22.54 34.61
N GLY A 20 -14.61 -23.39 34.28
CA GLY A 20 -14.82 -24.76 33.83
C GLY A 20 -14.56 -25.74 34.97
N ASN A 21 -15.37 -26.79 35.05
CA ASN A 21 -15.32 -27.80 36.11
C ASN A 21 -14.68 -29.11 35.60
N GLY A 22 -14.13 -29.10 34.39
CA GLY A 22 -13.79 -30.30 33.64
C GLY A 22 -12.31 -30.47 33.33
N TRP A 23 -11.93 -31.70 33.00
CA TRP A 23 -10.58 -32.08 32.56
C TRP A 23 -10.09 -31.35 31.30
N ARG A 24 -10.99 -30.71 30.54
CA ARG A 24 -10.67 -29.96 29.33
C ARG A 24 -10.03 -28.59 29.60
N GLY A 25 -9.98 -28.15 30.85
CA GLY A 25 -9.33 -26.91 31.26
C GLY A 25 -10.13 -26.17 32.34
N PRO A 26 -9.47 -25.31 33.12
CA PRO A 26 -10.11 -24.58 34.22
C PRO A 26 -11.08 -23.49 33.75
N LEU A 27 -11.08 -23.11 32.46
CA LEU A 27 -11.93 -22.06 31.90
C LEU A 27 -12.54 -22.50 30.55
N HIS A 28 -13.73 -22.00 30.23
CA HIS A 28 -14.39 -22.16 28.94
C HIS A 28 -14.76 -20.80 28.36
N ALA A 29 -14.47 -20.58 27.08
CA ALA A 29 -14.91 -19.40 26.34
C ALA A 29 -16.00 -19.80 25.34
N ARG A 30 -17.15 -19.18 25.45
CA ARG A 30 -18.33 -19.44 24.64
C ARG A 30 -18.47 -18.33 23.61
N LEU A 31 -18.10 -18.63 22.37
CA LEU A 31 -18.07 -17.71 21.25
C LEU A 31 -19.36 -17.82 20.44
N THR A 32 -20.09 -16.71 20.31
CA THR A 32 -21.36 -16.64 19.59
C THR A 32 -21.19 -15.86 18.29
N ARG A 33 -21.45 -16.52 17.16
CA ARG A 33 -21.34 -15.96 15.79
C ARG A 33 -22.72 -16.00 15.13
N GLY A 34 -23.52 -14.97 15.36
CA GLY A 34 -24.93 -14.96 14.94
C GLY A 34 -25.70 -16.12 15.59
N ALA A 35 -26.24 -17.04 14.79
CA ALA A 35 -26.97 -18.22 15.30
C ALA A 35 -26.09 -19.42 15.68
N LYS A 36 -24.76 -19.34 15.47
CA LYS A 36 -23.83 -20.45 15.76
C LYS A 36 -23.07 -20.18 17.05
N GLU A 37 -23.03 -21.17 17.93
CA GLU A 37 -22.30 -21.12 19.19
C GLU A 37 -21.14 -22.12 19.16
N GLN A 38 -19.96 -21.69 19.62
CA GLN A 38 -18.76 -22.51 19.71
C GLN A 38 -18.14 -22.39 21.10
N VAL A 39 -17.90 -23.52 21.77
CA VAL A 39 -17.22 -23.55 23.06
C VAL A 39 -15.74 -23.89 22.86
N LEU A 40 -14.88 -23.02 23.36
CA LEU A 40 -13.42 -23.15 23.33
C LEU A 40 -12.90 -23.43 24.74
N SER A 41 -11.94 -24.36 24.86
CA SER A 41 -11.27 -24.64 26.13
C SER A 41 -10.09 -23.70 26.34
N LEU A 42 -10.07 -23.03 27.49
CA LEU A 42 -8.93 -22.22 27.92
C LEU A 42 -8.15 -23.03 28.95
N ARG A 43 -6.88 -23.30 28.64
CA ARG A 43 -5.99 -24.10 29.48
C ARG A 43 -4.67 -23.39 29.69
N ARG A 44 -4.01 -23.68 30.81
CA ARG A 44 -2.59 -23.31 30.97
C ARG A 44 -1.75 -24.37 30.29
N GLU A 45 -0.82 -23.94 29.45
CA GLU A 45 0.14 -24.85 28.82
C GLU A 45 1.20 -25.28 29.84
N ASP A 46 1.48 -26.59 29.86
CA ASP A 46 2.46 -27.17 30.76
C ASP A 46 3.87 -26.64 30.43
N GLY A 47 4.62 -26.27 31.46
CA GLY A 47 5.98 -25.72 31.33
C GLY A 47 6.03 -24.20 31.20
N THR A 48 5.22 -23.59 30.32
CA THR A 48 5.23 -22.12 30.15
C THR A 48 4.29 -21.40 31.12
N GLY A 49 3.24 -22.09 31.59
CA GLY A 49 2.20 -21.50 32.44
C GLY A 49 1.32 -20.47 31.72
N ARG A 50 1.51 -20.27 30.41
CA ARG A 50 0.75 -19.33 29.59
C ARG A 50 -0.63 -19.89 29.26
N TRP A 51 -1.60 -18.99 29.10
CA TRP A 51 -2.94 -19.39 28.69
C TRP A 51 -2.99 -19.71 27.20
N ALA A 52 -3.73 -20.77 26.86
CA ALA A 52 -3.96 -21.23 25.51
C ALA A 52 -5.47 -21.39 25.27
N CYS A 53 -5.93 -20.99 24.08
CA CYS A 53 -7.30 -21.13 23.60
C CYS A 53 -7.26 -21.74 22.19
N GLY A 54 -7.58 -23.04 22.07
CA GLY A 54 -7.45 -23.76 20.80
C GLY A 54 -5.99 -23.81 20.31
N ASN A 55 -5.72 -23.18 19.16
CA ASN A 55 -4.38 -23.05 18.55
C ASN A 55 -3.71 -21.69 18.82
N ALA A 56 -4.26 -20.89 19.72
CA ALA A 56 -3.74 -19.57 20.07
C ALA A 56 -3.26 -19.50 21.53
N MET A 57 -2.22 -18.70 21.74
CA MET A 57 -1.60 -18.43 23.04
C MET A 57 -1.89 -16.99 23.46
N LEU A 58 -2.14 -16.75 24.74
CA LEU A 58 -2.33 -15.41 25.27
C LEU A 58 -0.98 -14.67 25.30
N ASP A 59 -0.94 -13.50 24.67
CA ASP A 59 0.15 -12.54 24.77
C ASP A 59 -0.02 -11.75 26.07
N ALA A 60 0.62 -12.24 27.13
CA ALA A 60 0.52 -11.65 28.47
C ALA A 60 1.06 -10.21 28.52
N ASP A 61 2.10 -9.90 27.72
CA ASP A 61 2.74 -8.58 27.72
C ASP A 61 1.87 -7.53 27.00
N GLY A 62 1.10 -7.97 25.99
CA GLY A 62 0.16 -7.12 25.25
C GLY A 62 -1.26 -7.07 25.83
N SER A 63 -1.59 -7.94 26.78
CA SER A 63 -2.94 -8.05 27.35
C SER A 63 -3.11 -7.19 28.60
N THR A 64 -4.32 -6.67 28.81
CA THR A 64 -4.76 -5.95 30.01
C THR A 64 -6.08 -6.56 30.52
N ALA A 65 -6.55 -6.11 31.69
CA ALA A 65 -7.83 -6.56 32.26
C ALA A 65 -9.04 -6.27 31.36
N GLU A 66 -8.94 -5.27 30.48
CA GLU A 66 -9.99 -4.83 29.55
C GLU A 66 -9.78 -5.35 28.11
N CYS A 67 -8.60 -5.94 27.82
CA CYS A 67 -8.23 -6.33 26.46
C CYS A 67 -7.29 -7.54 26.47
N LEU A 68 -7.74 -8.68 25.96
CA LEU A 68 -6.92 -9.89 25.81
C LEU A 68 -6.45 -10.02 24.37
N ILE A 69 -5.17 -10.36 24.17
CA ILE A 69 -4.59 -10.59 22.86
C ILE A 69 -4.19 -12.07 22.75
N TRP A 70 -4.86 -12.79 21.87
CA TRP A 70 -4.56 -14.18 21.54
C TRP A 70 -3.78 -14.26 20.24
N VAL A 71 -2.66 -14.99 20.22
CA VAL A 71 -1.77 -15.13 19.06
C VAL A 71 -1.72 -16.60 18.65
N ALA A 72 -2.20 -16.91 17.45
CA ALA A 72 -2.11 -18.23 16.86
C ALA A 72 -0.69 -18.53 16.37
N TYR A 73 -0.34 -19.81 16.25
CA TYR A 73 0.98 -20.24 15.74
C TYR A 73 1.27 -19.76 14.31
N ASP A 74 0.24 -19.45 13.52
CA ASP A 74 0.36 -18.90 12.16
C ASP A 74 0.47 -17.36 12.15
N GLY A 75 0.59 -16.73 13.31
CA GLY A 75 0.72 -15.28 13.48
C GLY A 75 -0.59 -14.52 13.50
N ARG A 76 -1.74 -15.16 13.25
CA ARG A 76 -3.05 -14.50 13.38
C ARG A 76 -3.30 -14.09 14.83
N ARG A 77 -3.88 -12.91 15.03
CA ARG A 77 -4.24 -12.40 16.35
C ARG A 77 -5.76 -12.28 16.51
N SER A 78 -6.28 -12.61 17.68
CA SER A 78 -7.67 -12.36 18.09
C SER A 78 -7.64 -11.48 19.34
N VAL A 79 -8.26 -10.31 19.26
CA VAL A 79 -8.31 -9.37 20.38
C VAL A 79 -9.70 -9.44 20.99
N TRP A 80 -9.80 -9.72 22.29
CA TRP A 80 -11.06 -9.76 23.03
C TRP A 80 -11.11 -8.54 23.94
N ARG A 81 -12.14 -7.70 23.79
CA ARG A 81 -12.34 -6.51 24.61
C ARG A 81 -13.47 -6.75 25.60
N ARG A 82 -13.27 -6.40 26.86
CA ARG A 82 -14.28 -6.60 27.91
C ARG A 82 -15.48 -5.70 27.61
N GLN A 83 -16.69 -6.24 27.75
CA GLN A 83 -17.90 -5.41 27.60
C GLN A 83 -18.04 -4.51 28.84
N PRO A 84 -18.36 -3.22 28.67
CA PRO A 84 -18.58 -2.33 29.81
C PRO A 84 -19.77 -2.85 30.62
N GLU A 85 -19.61 -2.94 31.95
CA GLU A 85 -20.73 -3.27 32.83
C GLU A 85 -21.87 -2.28 32.57
N GLN A 86 -23.09 -2.80 32.31
CA GLN A 86 -24.25 -2.06 31.79
C GLN A 86 -24.77 -0.89 32.66
N GLY A 87 -24.01 -0.42 33.67
CA GLY A 87 -24.38 0.66 34.58
C GLY A 87 -23.85 2.06 34.22
N GLY A 88 -22.95 2.20 33.24
CA GLY A 88 -22.37 3.49 32.86
C GLY A 88 -23.00 4.06 31.59
N ALA A 89 -23.67 5.22 31.69
CA ALA A 89 -24.24 5.97 30.55
C ALA A 89 -23.19 6.58 29.60
N GLY A 90 -22.05 5.91 29.39
CA GLY A 90 -21.09 6.25 28.36
C GLY A 90 -21.58 5.70 27.02
N GLY A 91 -21.70 6.56 26.02
CA GLY A 91 -22.03 6.14 24.66
C GLY A 91 -21.07 5.04 24.14
N PRO A 92 -21.46 4.27 23.11
CA PRO A 92 -20.63 3.20 22.57
C PRO A 92 -19.24 3.76 22.27
N MET A 93 -18.23 3.31 23.02
CA MET A 93 -16.85 3.68 22.72
C MET A 93 -16.62 3.37 21.24
N PRO A 94 -16.09 4.33 20.44
CA PRO A 94 -15.74 4.04 19.08
C PRO A 94 -14.83 2.82 19.11
N MET A 95 -15.28 1.75 18.43
CA MET A 95 -14.48 0.55 18.33
C MET A 95 -13.18 0.93 17.61
N ASP A 96 -12.12 1.14 18.39
CA ASP A 96 -10.75 1.21 17.88
C ASP A 96 -10.37 -0.20 17.44
N LEU A 97 -10.94 -0.57 16.30
CA LEU A 97 -10.76 -1.83 15.61
C LEU A 97 -9.31 -1.83 15.12
N LEU A 98 -8.43 -2.63 15.75
CA LEU A 98 -7.20 -3.24 15.22
C LEU A 98 -5.86 -2.87 15.91
N PRO A 99 -5.59 -3.36 17.15
CA PRO A 99 -4.25 -3.39 17.77
C PRO A 99 -3.25 -4.37 17.14
N TRP A 100 -3.63 -5.17 16.13
CA TRP A 100 -2.77 -6.24 15.59
C TRP A 100 -1.54 -5.75 14.80
N LEU A 101 -1.39 -4.43 14.65
CA LEU A 101 -0.20 -3.83 14.10
C LEU A 101 0.88 -3.48 15.15
N LEU A 102 0.66 -3.80 16.43
CA LEU A 102 1.70 -3.72 17.43
C LEU A 102 2.61 -4.97 17.38
N HIS A 103 3.64 -4.98 16.52
CA HIS A 103 4.77 -5.91 16.63
C HIS A 103 5.56 -5.65 17.93
N ASN A 104 5.71 -6.63 18.82
CA ASN A 104 6.67 -6.54 19.91
C ASN A 104 8.04 -6.97 19.36
N GLY A 105 8.90 -5.99 19.06
CA GLY A 105 10.34 -6.20 19.21
C GLY A 105 10.66 -6.47 20.70
N PRO A 106 11.84 -7.02 21.03
CA PRO A 106 12.23 -7.23 22.43
C PRO A 106 12.09 -5.92 23.21
N SER A 107 11.20 -5.92 24.19
CA SER A 107 10.76 -4.75 24.93
C SER A 107 11.87 -4.16 25.79
N THR A 108 12.36 -2.96 25.43
CA THR A 108 13.01 -2.04 26.34
C THR A 108 11.99 -0.99 26.81
N SER A 109 11.85 -0.89 28.13
CA SER A 109 10.87 -0.04 28.83
C SER A 109 11.13 1.46 28.64
N ALA A 110 10.10 2.24 28.30
CA ALA A 110 10.10 3.69 28.47
C ALA A 110 8.69 4.27 28.70
N SER A 111 8.68 5.43 29.36
CA SER A 111 7.66 6.05 30.22
C SER A 111 6.47 6.72 29.52
N ALA A 112 5.37 6.82 30.27
CA ALA A 112 4.10 7.48 29.98
C ALA A 112 4.19 9.01 29.79
N LEU A 113 3.25 9.58 29.00
CA LEU A 113 2.76 10.96 29.10
C LEU A 113 1.44 11.18 28.31
N GLY A 114 0.44 11.73 29.00
CA GLY A 114 -0.48 12.79 28.51
C GLY A 114 -1.73 12.43 27.70
N THR A 115 -2.89 12.33 28.37
CA THR A 115 -4.23 12.35 27.74
C THR A 115 -4.76 13.78 27.59
N GLY A 116 -5.01 14.23 26.36
CA GLY A 116 -5.71 15.49 26.05
C GLY A 116 -7.09 15.22 25.44
N ALA A 117 -8.12 15.92 25.93
CA ALA A 117 -9.52 15.81 25.57
C ALA A 117 -9.81 16.28 24.12
N TRP A 118 -10.65 15.54 23.40
CA TRP A 118 -11.03 15.84 22.01
C TRP A 118 -12.46 16.39 21.98
N GLU A 119 -12.63 17.60 21.47
CA GLU A 119 -13.93 18.22 21.18
C GLU A 119 -14.42 17.81 19.79
N SER A 120 -15.74 17.63 19.68
CA SER A 120 -16.46 17.11 18.52
C SER A 120 -16.53 18.08 17.35
N GLY A 121 -15.79 17.80 16.27
CA GLY A 121 -15.85 18.50 14.99
C GLY A 121 -16.88 17.90 14.01
N THR A 122 -17.63 18.77 13.33
CA THR A 122 -18.63 18.47 12.29
C THR A 122 -18.05 17.75 11.06
N ARG A 123 -18.66 16.61 10.68
CA ARG A 123 -18.36 15.83 9.45
C ARG A 123 -18.55 16.67 8.19
N ARG A 124 -17.48 16.89 7.41
CA ARG A 124 -17.58 17.29 5.99
C ARG A 124 -17.48 16.04 5.11
N ARG A 125 -18.38 15.96 4.14
CA ARG A 125 -18.45 14.90 3.13
C ARG A 125 -17.35 15.16 2.09
N TRP A 126 -16.57 14.14 1.75
CA TRP A 126 -15.66 14.18 0.61
C TRP A 126 -16.47 14.29 -0.68
N GLY A 127 -16.28 15.41 -1.39
CA GLY A 127 -16.94 15.74 -2.66
C GLY A 127 -17.29 17.22 -2.71
N SER A 128 -16.65 17.96 -3.61
CA SER A 128 -16.81 19.40 -3.89
C SER A 128 -15.98 20.36 -3.00
N ILE A 129 -14.68 20.45 -3.29
CA ILE A 129 -13.93 21.72 -3.17
C ILE A 129 -13.27 21.93 -4.52
N ILE A 130 -13.87 22.82 -5.32
CA ILE A 130 -13.37 23.72 -6.36
C ILE A 130 -14.57 23.98 -7.27
N GLU A 131 -15.36 24.98 -6.92
CA GLU A 131 -16.10 25.77 -7.90
C GLU A 131 -15.64 27.22 -7.70
N ASP A 132 -15.45 27.90 -8.84
CA ASP A 132 -15.08 29.30 -9.04
C ASP A 132 -13.59 29.67 -8.93
N ASP A 133 -12.87 29.50 -10.05
CA ASP A 133 -12.06 30.55 -10.68
C ASP A 133 -11.69 30.10 -12.11
N GLU A 134 -12.52 30.49 -13.09
CA GLU A 134 -12.13 30.44 -14.51
C GLU A 134 -11.06 31.51 -14.77
N GLU A 135 -9.78 31.21 -14.48
CA GLU A 135 -8.67 31.99 -15.03
C GLU A 135 -8.34 31.50 -16.44
N GLN A 136 -8.64 32.40 -17.38
CA GLN A 136 -8.30 32.36 -18.79
C GLN A 136 -6.80 32.13 -18.99
N PHE A 137 -6.43 30.94 -19.47
CA PHE A 137 -5.05 30.57 -19.81
C PHE A 137 -4.67 31.22 -21.16
N ASP A 138 -4.00 32.38 -21.11
CA ASP A 138 -3.30 32.95 -22.27
C ASP A 138 -1.98 32.19 -22.49
N LEU A 139 -1.95 31.44 -23.58
CA LEU A 139 -0.80 30.66 -24.07
C LEU A 139 0.10 31.53 -24.95
N ASP A 140 0.77 32.52 -24.36
CA ASP A 140 1.87 33.26 -25.02
C ASP A 140 2.83 33.85 -23.97
N GLY A 141 4.06 33.33 -23.85
CA GLY A 141 5.12 34.02 -23.10
C GLY A 141 6.18 33.19 -22.37
N LEU A 142 6.92 32.32 -23.07
CA LEU A 142 8.16 31.72 -22.53
C LEU A 142 9.33 32.70 -22.65
N ALA A 143 9.51 33.57 -21.64
CA ALA A 143 10.81 34.09 -21.16
C ALA A 143 10.57 35.23 -20.13
N GLY A 144 10.49 34.89 -18.84
CA GLY A 144 10.42 35.89 -17.77
C GLY A 144 10.85 35.32 -16.43
N THR A 145 11.94 35.83 -15.89
CA THR A 145 12.44 35.59 -14.53
C THR A 145 11.38 35.90 -13.45
N PRO A 146 11.21 35.07 -12.41
CA PRO A 146 10.18 35.30 -11.40
C PRO A 146 10.59 36.41 -10.42
N GLY A 147 9.78 37.47 -10.40
CA GLY A 147 9.80 38.51 -9.39
C GLY A 147 9.20 38.01 -8.08
N VAL A 148 9.89 38.30 -6.97
CA VAL A 148 9.51 37.95 -5.60
C VAL A 148 8.29 38.78 -5.18
N ALA A 149 7.11 38.16 -5.18
CA ALA A 149 5.91 38.71 -4.57
C ALA A 149 5.81 38.24 -3.10
N THR A 150 5.97 39.15 -2.16
CA THR A 150 5.81 38.94 -0.72
C THR A 150 4.34 39.10 -0.33
N GLY A 151 3.53 38.06 -0.55
CA GLY A 151 2.14 37.99 -0.07
C GLY A 151 2.03 37.15 1.20
N ASN A 152 1.82 37.79 2.36
CA ASN A 152 1.68 37.15 3.69
C ASN A 152 0.28 36.54 3.95
N GLY A 153 -0.32 35.92 2.93
CA GLY A 153 -1.49 35.05 3.10
C GLY A 153 -1.03 33.61 2.99
N ALA A 154 -0.51 33.04 4.09
CA ALA A 154 -0.11 31.64 4.13
C ALA A 154 -1.36 30.75 4.09
N ASP A 155 -1.90 30.58 2.89
CA ASP A 155 -2.82 29.51 2.55
C ASP A 155 -2.08 28.20 2.87
N ARG A 156 -2.34 27.68 4.08
CA ARG A 156 -1.71 26.45 4.59
C ARG A 156 -2.33 25.29 3.84
N ARG A 157 -1.96 25.14 2.57
CA ARG A 157 -2.09 23.85 1.90
C ARG A 157 -1.35 22.84 2.78
N PRO A 158 -2.02 21.77 3.23
CA PRO A 158 -1.35 20.75 4.02
C PRO A 158 -0.12 20.28 3.26
N ASP A 159 0.99 20.11 3.98
CA ASP A 159 2.21 19.53 3.45
C ASP A 159 1.84 18.26 2.68
N ALA A 160 2.13 18.22 1.37
CA ALA A 160 1.73 17.12 0.50
C ALA A 160 2.17 15.77 1.05
N ALA A 161 3.32 15.73 1.74
CA ALA A 161 3.82 14.53 2.39
C ALA A 161 2.96 14.08 3.59
N SER A 162 2.41 15.02 4.36
CA SER A 162 1.47 14.68 5.45
C SER A 162 0.14 14.20 4.91
N ALA A 163 -0.36 14.81 3.83
CA ALA A 163 -1.59 14.35 3.17
C ALA A 163 -1.43 12.92 2.62
N ASP A 164 -0.30 12.63 1.97
CA ASP A 164 0.02 11.28 1.47
C ASP A 164 0.21 10.27 2.60
N ALA A 165 0.91 10.62 3.68
CA ALA A 165 1.03 9.75 4.85
C ALA A 165 -0.33 9.43 5.46
N ALA A 166 -1.24 10.40 5.52
CA ALA A 166 -2.59 10.19 5.99
C ALA A 166 -3.34 9.20 5.07
N ARG A 167 -3.29 9.40 3.74
CA ARG A 167 -3.89 8.49 2.73
C ARG A 167 -3.35 7.06 2.86
N VAL A 168 -2.03 6.93 3.03
CA VAL A 168 -1.39 5.63 3.25
C VAL A 168 -1.93 4.97 4.52
N ALA A 169 -2.02 5.70 5.64
CA ALA A 169 -2.60 5.17 6.87
C ALA A 169 -4.05 4.68 6.66
N ALA A 170 -4.88 5.44 5.93
CA ALA A 170 -6.23 5.02 5.59
C ALA A 170 -6.27 3.73 4.75
N LEU A 171 -5.40 3.61 3.75
CA LEU A 171 -5.30 2.40 2.93
C LEU A 171 -4.77 1.20 3.72
N LEU A 172 -3.84 1.42 4.64
CA LEU A 172 -3.39 0.38 5.54
C LEU A 172 -4.53 -0.08 6.45
N ASP A 173 -5.36 0.83 6.97
CA ASP A 173 -6.60 0.50 7.70
C ASP A 173 -7.60 -0.29 6.86
N VAL A 174 -7.77 0.03 5.58
CA VAL A 174 -8.58 -0.78 4.65
C VAL A 174 -8.03 -2.19 4.58
N ARG A 175 -6.72 -2.35 4.34
CA ARG A 175 -6.06 -3.66 4.35
C ARG A 175 -6.27 -4.37 5.67
N GLN A 176 -6.35 -3.63 6.77
CA GLN A 176 -6.61 -4.24 8.06
C GLN A 176 -7.99 -4.90 8.13
N VAL A 177 -9.03 -4.24 7.62
CA VAL A 177 -10.38 -4.83 7.64
C VAL A 177 -10.54 -5.97 6.65
N LEU A 178 -9.80 -5.98 5.55
CA LEU A 178 -9.75 -7.14 4.65
C LEU A 178 -9.13 -8.37 5.35
N GLY A 179 -8.27 -8.16 6.34
CA GLY A 179 -7.72 -9.23 7.18
C GLY A 179 -7.00 -10.30 6.35
N ALA A 180 -7.37 -11.56 6.56
CA ALA A 180 -6.75 -12.73 5.94
C ALA A 180 -7.31 -13.07 4.53
N ASP A 181 -8.23 -12.26 3.99
CA ASP A 181 -8.77 -12.47 2.64
C ASP A 181 -7.72 -12.11 1.57
N ARG A 182 -6.90 -13.09 1.20
CA ARG A 182 -5.82 -12.91 0.23
C ARG A 182 -6.33 -12.40 -1.12
N ALA A 183 -7.47 -12.89 -1.58
CA ALA A 183 -8.03 -12.48 -2.87
C ALA A 183 -8.44 -11.00 -2.85
N ALA A 184 -9.12 -10.55 -1.78
CA ALA A 184 -9.46 -9.13 -1.64
C ALA A 184 -8.22 -8.24 -1.49
N GLN A 185 -7.17 -8.70 -0.78
CA GLN A 185 -5.91 -7.96 -0.66
C GLN A 185 -5.20 -7.79 -2.01
N ASP A 186 -5.19 -8.84 -2.84
CA ASP A 186 -4.63 -8.80 -4.19
C ASP A 186 -5.46 -7.89 -5.10
N ILE A 187 -6.79 -8.02 -5.09
CA ILE A 187 -7.70 -7.13 -5.85
C ILE A 187 -7.47 -5.67 -5.46
N LEU A 188 -7.34 -5.36 -4.16
CA LEU A 188 -7.05 -4.00 -3.70
C LEU A 188 -5.72 -3.50 -4.26
N SER A 189 -4.67 -4.31 -4.26
CA SER A 189 -3.38 -3.93 -4.86
C SER A 189 -3.50 -3.58 -6.34
N TYR A 190 -4.23 -4.39 -7.13
CA TYR A 190 -4.46 -4.12 -8.56
C TYR A 190 -5.36 -2.91 -8.80
N LEU A 191 -6.38 -2.74 -7.97
CA LEU A 191 -7.30 -1.60 -8.01
C LEU A 191 -6.55 -0.29 -7.77
N LEU A 192 -5.77 -0.25 -6.68
CA LEU A 192 -4.93 0.91 -6.38
C LEU A 192 -3.92 1.11 -7.50
N MET A 193 -3.33 0.05 -8.06
CA MET A 193 -2.44 0.16 -9.20
C MET A 193 -3.13 0.90 -10.37
N ASP A 194 -4.30 0.45 -10.78
CA ASP A 194 -5.03 1.02 -11.92
C ASP A 194 -5.53 2.45 -11.69
N HIS A 195 -5.80 2.83 -10.43
CA HIS A 195 -6.29 4.17 -10.09
C HIS A 195 -5.43 5.29 -10.66
N ASP A 196 -4.10 5.16 -10.62
CA ASP A 196 -3.19 6.18 -11.16
C ASP A 196 -3.48 6.52 -12.64
N LEU A 197 -3.87 5.51 -13.41
CA LEU A 197 -4.11 5.64 -14.84
C LEU A 197 -5.54 6.03 -15.20
N VAL A 198 -6.54 5.58 -14.43
CA VAL A 198 -7.96 5.78 -14.75
C VAL A 198 -8.65 6.85 -13.90
N ARG A 199 -7.95 7.45 -12.95
CA ARG A 199 -8.52 8.51 -12.09
C ARG A 199 -8.99 9.70 -12.89
N ARG A 200 -10.00 10.38 -12.38
CA ARG A 200 -10.39 11.70 -12.89
C ARG A 200 -9.31 12.74 -12.55
N PRO A 201 -9.16 13.82 -13.32
CA PRO A 201 -8.16 14.86 -13.05
C PRO A 201 -8.26 15.47 -11.64
N ASP A 202 -9.48 15.60 -11.13
CA ASP A 202 -9.84 16.15 -9.81
C ASP A 202 -9.81 15.11 -8.68
N GLU A 203 -9.62 13.83 -9.00
CA GLU A 203 -9.53 12.78 -7.99
C GLU A 203 -8.17 12.74 -7.30
N ASP A 204 -8.23 12.32 -6.03
CA ASP A 204 -7.06 12.11 -5.20
C ASP A 204 -6.04 11.16 -5.86
N PRO A 205 -4.73 11.47 -5.81
CA PRO A 205 -3.71 10.70 -6.54
C PRO A 205 -3.40 9.32 -5.94
N VAL A 206 -3.81 9.05 -4.68
CA VAL A 206 -3.49 7.80 -3.99
C VAL A 206 -4.75 6.97 -3.71
N VAL A 207 -5.85 7.62 -3.33
CA VAL A 207 -7.08 6.95 -2.89
C VAL A 207 -8.20 7.15 -3.92
N PRO A 208 -8.76 6.08 -4.51
CA PRO A 208 -9.93 6.21 -5.37
C PRO A 208 -11.11 6.85 -4.63
N ALA A 209 -11.84 7.73 -5.31
CA ALA A 209 -13.06 8.32 -4.76
C ALA A 209 -14.06 7.25 -4.33
N VAL A 210 -14.90 7.54 -3.34
CA VAL A 210 -15.86 6.57 -2.78
C VAL A 210 -16.85 6.05 -3.84
N ASP A 211 -17.14 6.86 -4.85
CA ASP A 211 -17.99 6.54 -6.01
C ASP A 211 -17.24 5.96 -7.20
N SER A 212 -15.91 5.74 -7.09
CA SER A 212 -15.11 5.19 -8.17
C SER A 212 -15.59 3.76 -8.54
N PRO A 213 -15.83 3.46 -9.83
CA PRO A 213 -16.25 2.13 -10.27
C PRO A 213 -15.17 1.07 -10.02
N LEU A 214 -13.93 1.48 -9.76
CA LEU A 214 -12.83 0.59 -9.38
C LEU A 214 -13.19 -0.26 -8.15
N TRP A 215 -13.93 0.30 -7.18
CA TRP A 215 -14.35 -0.42 -5.98
C TRP A 215 -15.24 -1.63 -6.27
N GLU A 216 -15.95 -1.65 -7.40
CA GLU A 216 -16.81 -2.77 -7.81
C GLU A 216 -16.05 -4.07 -8.09
N ARG A 217 -14.72 -3.99 -8.26
CA ARG A 217 -13.87 -5.18 -8.41
C ARG A 217 -13.72 -5.97 -7.10
N LEU A 218 -13.90 -5.32 -5.96
CA LEU A 218 -13.92 -6.01 -4.67
C LEU A 218 -15.28 -6.69 -4.46
N PRO A 219 -15.32 -7.89 -3.86
CA PRO A 219 -16.58 -8.50 -3.45
C PRO A 219 -17.35 -7.59 -2.49
N GLU A 220 -18.68 -7.68 -2.49
CA GLU A 220 -19.57 -6.73 -1.79
C GLU A 220 -19.19 -6.47 -0.33
N GLN A 221 -18.94 -7.52 0.44
CA GLN A 221 -18.60 -7.39 1.85
C GLN A 221 -17.22 -6.71 2.07
N PRO A 222 -16.10 -7.19 1.48
CA PRO A 222 -14.83 -6.47 1.43
C PRO A 222 -14.94 -5.01 0.99
N ARG A 223 -15.71 -4.74 -0.07
CA ARG A 223 -15.94 -3.41 -0.63
C ARG A 223 -16.58 -2.47 0.39
N ARG A 224 -17.72 -2.87 0.96
CA ARG A 224 -18.43 -2.08 1.98
C ARG A 224 -17.55 -1.78 3.19
N ASN A 225 -16.79 -2.77 3.64
CA ASN A 225 -15.85 -2.65 4.74
C ASN A 225 -14.73 -1.63 4.44
N ALA A 226 -14.15 -1.69 3.23
CA ALA A 226 -13.14 -0.74 2.78
C ALA A 226 -13.69 0.69 2.72
N LEU A 227 -14.83 0.88 2.05
CA LEU A 227 -15.46 2.19 1.91
C LEU A 227 -15.89 2.79 3.26
N GLN A 228 -16.37 1.96 4.20
CA GLN A 228 -16.69 2.42 5.55
C GLN A 228 -15.45 2.95 6.28
N ARG A 229 -14.27 2.37 6.06
CA ARG A 229 -13.02 2.88 6.64
C ARG A 229 -12.60 4.20 6.01
N LEU A 230 -12.65 4.29 4.69
CA LEU A 230 -12.33 5.52 3.99
C LEU A 230 -13.31 6.65 4.33
N ALA A 231 -14.60 6.36 4.54
CA ALA A 231 -15.60 7.36 4.91
C ALA A 231 -15.38 7.95 6.31
N ASN A 232 -14.74 7.21 7.21
CA ASN A 232 -14.39 7.69 8.55
C ASN A 232 -13.04 8.42 8.59
N PHE A 233 -12.32 8.42 7.48
CA PHE A 233 -11.02 9.03 7.38
C PHE A 233 -11.16 10.53 7.07
N ASN A 234 -10.99 11.35 8.10
CA ASN A 234 -10.89 12.80 7.95
C ASN A 234 -9.42 13.19 7.79
N CYS A 235 -9.07 13.70 6.61
CA CYS A 235 -7.79 14.38 6.38
C CYS A 235 -7.79 15.76 7.06
N ASP A 236 -7.87 15.83 8.38
CA ASP A 236 -7.69 17.12 9.07
C ASP A 236 -6.21 17.57 9.08
N GLY A 237 -5.36 16.94 8.24
CA GLY A 237 -4.05 17.41 7.79
C GLY A 237 -2.94 17.49 8.84
N GLY A 238 -3.27 17.41 10.12
CA GLY A 238 -2.39 17.91 11.18
C GLY A 238 -1.40 16.94 11.82
N GLY A 239 -1.37 15.65 11.50
CA GLY A 239 -0.57 14.73 12.33
C GLY A 239 -0.08 13.41 11.74
N CYS A 240 -0.49 13.01 10.54
CA CYS A 240 0.06 11.80 9.93
C CYS A 240 1.33 12.15 9.15
N ARG A 241 2.48 11.66 9.61
CA ARG A 241 3.75 11.73 8.87
C ARG A 241 4.35 10.34 8.76
N ALA A 242 4.96 10.05 7.61
CA ALA A 242 5.80 8.87 7.47
C ALA A 242 7.18 9.14 8.08
N SER A 243 7.64 8.27 8.98
CA SER A 243 8.94 8.41 9.64
C SER A 243 9.60 7.05 9.86
N ALA A 244 10.92 6.98 9.78
CA ALA A 244 11.65 5.79 10.21
C ALA A 244 11.66 5.70 11.74
N ALA A 245 11.54 4.49 12.29
CA ALA A 245 11.63 4.25 13.73
C ALA A 245 13.07 4.43 14.26
N ALA A 246 14.05 4.17 13.39
CA ALA A 246 15.47 4.25 13.66
C ALA A 246 16.22 4.74 12.41
N GLU A 247 17.47 5.17 12.57
CA GLU A 247 18.32 5.67 11.47
C GLU A 247 18.62 4.60 10.41
N ASP A 248 18.52 3.32 10.77
CA ASP A 248 18.78 2.18 9.89
C ASP A 248 17.60 1.77 9.01
N PHE A 249 16.44 2.44 9.16
CA PHE A 249 15.21 2.15 8.42
C PHE A 249 14.71 0.72 8.59
N THR A 250 15.04 0.03 9.68
CA THR A 250 14.51 -1.33 9.94
C THR A 250 12.98 -1.37 10.00
N GLU A 251 12.36 -0.28 10.47
CA GLU A 251 10.93 -0.11 10.56
C GLU A 251 10.52 1.31 10.15
N VAL A 252 9.40 1.44 9.45
CA VAL A 252 8.78 2.73 9.08
C VAL A 252 7.41 2.82 9.73
N HIS A 253 7.09 4.01 10.24
CA HIS A 253 5.84 4.38 10.89
C HIS A 253 5.03 5.33 9.99
N VAL A 254 3.72 5.15 9.95
CA VAL A 254 2.76 6.01 9.23
C VAL A 254 1.43 6.01 9.98
N GLY A 255 1.10 7.13 10.63
CA GLY A 255 -0.05 7.17 11.54
C GLY A 255 0.12 6.15 12.66
N ARG A 256 -0.87 5.28 12.87
CA ARG A 256 -0.78 4.16 13.84
C ARG A 256 -0.04 2.93 13.29
N HIS A 257 0.41 2.99 12.04
CA HIS A 257 1.00 1.83 11.39
C HIS A 257 2.50 1.78 11.51
N ARG A 258 3.04 0.58 11.63
CA ARG A 258 4.46 0.24 11.60
C ARG A 258 4.67 -1.01 10.77
N PHE A 259 5.74 -1.04 9.98
CA PHE A 259 6.08 -2.19 9.18
C PHE A 259 7.58 -2.30 8.94
N PRO A 260 8.12 -3.54 8.86
CA PRO A 260 9.51 -3.75 8.56
C PRO A 260 9.82 -3.35 7.12
N VAL A 261 11.06 -2.91 6.88
CA VAL A 261 11.54 -2.57 5.55
C VAL A 261 12.74 -3.43 5.19
N ALA A 262 12.80 -3.87 3.94
CA ALA A 262 13.95 -4.62 3.45
C ALA A 262 15.17 -3.70 3.31
N THR A 263 16.32 -4.12 3.82
CA THR A 263 17.58 -3.37 3.71
C THR A 263 17.93 -3.06 2.25
N THR A 264 17.59 -3.96 1.32
CA THR A 264 17.80 -3.78 -0.13
C THR A 264 17.06 -2.57 -0.68
N ASP A 265 15.83 -2.32 -0.21
CA ASP A 265 15.02 -1.16 -0.60
C ASP A 265 15.61 0.14 -0.04
N VAL A 266 16.05 0.14 1.22
CA VAL A 266 16.74 1.28 1.85
C VAL A 266 18.01 1.64 1.07
N GLN A 267 18.82 0.63 0.73
CA GLN A 267 20.04 0.84 -0.04
C GLN A 267 19.76 1.32 -1.46
N ALA A 268 18.66 0.88 -2.09
CA ALA A 268 18.24 1.38 -3.39
C ALA A 268 17.90 2.87 -3.35
N LEU A 269 17.12 3.31 -2.35
CA LEU A 269 16.78 4.72 -2.16
C LEU A 269 18.01 5.58 -1.84
N LEU A 270 18.90 5.10 -0.96
CA LEU A 270 20.15 5.81 -0.63
C LEU A 270 21.04 6.04 -1.85
N ARG A 271 21.16 5.05 -2.74
CA ARG A 271 21.93 5.17 -3.99
C ARG A 271 21.31 6.13 -4.99
N ARG A 272 19.99 6.32 -4.93
CA ARG A 272 19.24 7.13 -5.89
C ARG A 272 18.90 8.53 -5.40
N TRP A 273 19.18 8.86 -4.14
CA TRP A 273 18.93 10.18 -3.58
C TRP A 273 19.62 11.29 -4.40
N THR A 274 18.83 12.22 -4.94
CA THR A 274 19.29 13.41 -5.67
C THR A 274 19.13 14.70 -4.88
N GLY A 275 18.39 14.66 -3.77
CA GLY A 275 18.10 15.83 -2.94
C GLY A 275 19.29 16.33 -2.11
N PRO A 276 19.05 17.33 -1.24
CA PRO A 276 20.09 17.91 -0.39
C PRO A 276 20.80 16.87 0.49
N LYS A 277 22.04 17.14 0.91
CA LYS A 277 22.79 16.26 1.83
C LYS A 277 22.23 16.21 3.25
N ASP A 278 21.15 16.94 3.55
CA ASP A 278 20.47 16.91 4.84
C ASP A 278 19.93 15.50 5.13
N SER A 279 20.37 14.92 6.25
CA SER A 279 19.94 13.58 6.65
C SER A 279 18.47 13.53 7.04
N ALA A 280 17.90 14.63 7.57
CA ALA A 280 16.51 14.65 8.02
C ALA A 280 15.53 14.69 6.83
N ALA A 281 15.74 15.60 5.87
CA ALA A 281 14.95 15.66 4.64
C ALA A 281 14.99 14.33 3.87
N ARG A 282 16.19 13.79 3.65
CA ARG A 282 16.36 12.48 3.00
C ARG A 282 15.61 11.38 3.73
N SER A 283 15.70 11.36 5.06
CA SER A 283 15.06 10.31 5.85
C SER A 283 13.54 10.36 5.77
N ALA A 284 12.96 11.56 5.82
CA ALA A 284 11.53 11.76 5.65
C ALA A 284 11.06 11.34 4.25
N ALA A 285 11.78 11.73 3.20
CA ALA A 285 11.47 11.34 1.83
C ALA A 285 11.52 9.82 1.61
N MET A 286 12.56 9.16 2.15
CA MET A 286 12.69 7.70 2.09
C MET A 286 11.53 7.00 2.81
N ALA A 287 11.19 7.43 4.03
CA ALA A 287 10.06 6.88 4.78
C ALA A 287 8.74 7.08 4.03
N HIS A 288 8.58 8.23 3.37
CA HIS A 288 7.41 8.55 2.57
C HIS A 288 7.27 7.61 1.35
N VAL A 289 8.32 7.40 0.57
CA VAL A 289 8.28 6.44 -0.55
C VAL A 289 8.00 5.03 -0.06
N LEU A 290 8.67 4.57 1.01
CA LEU A 290 8.45 3.25 1.58
C LEU A 290 6.99 3.05 2.05
N ALA A 291 6.38 4.08 2.63
CA ALA A 291 4.98 4.11 3.02
C ALA A 291 4.02 3.96 1.83
N LEU A 292 4.23 4.73 0.76
CA LEU A 292 3.40 4.66 -0.45
C LEU A 292 3.40 3.25 -1.05
N TYR A 293 4.57 2.64 -1.17
CA TYR A 293 4.66 1.28 -1.71
C TYR A 293 4.12 0.22 -0.78
N ARG A 294 4.21 0.43 0.54
CA ARG A 294 3.56 -0.47 1.50
C ARG A 294 2.03 -0.48 1.33
N ALA A 295 1.42 0.62 0.93
CA ALA A 295 -0.01 0.67 0.62
C ALA A 295 -0.38 -0.22 -0.59
N LEU A 296 0.54 -0.44 -1.54
CA LEU A 296 0.33 -1.30 -2.71
C LEU A 296 0.60 -2.78 -2.43
N ASP A 297 1.37 -3.12 -1.40
CA ASP A 297 1.73 -4.51 -1.11
C ASP A 297 0.58 -5.30 -0.47
N ASN A 298 0.42 -6.55 -0.89
CA ASN A 298 -0.41 -7.51 -0.16
C ASN A 298 0.35 -7.94 1.11
N PRO A 299 -0.14 -7.64 2.32
CA PRO A 299 0.55 -7.97 3.57
C PRO A 299 0.63 -9.48 3.83
N LEU A 300 -0.17 -10.28 3.11
CA LEU A 300 -0.17 -11.74 3.18
C LEU A 300 0.75 -12.39 2.14
N ALA A 301 1.43 -11.59 1.30
CA ALA A 301 2.45 -12.11 0.41
C ALA A 301 3.64 -12.68 1.22
N PRO A 302 4.26 -13.80 0.79
CA PRO A 302 5.36 -14.41 1.53
C PRO A 302 6.54 -13.44 1.68
N VAL A 303 6.90 -13.00 2.89
CA VAL A 303 8.09 -12.14 3.11
C VAL A 303 9.35 -12.84 2.57
N PRO A 304 10.26 -12.14 1.86
CA PRO A 304 10.30 -10.70 1.56
C PRO A 304 9.75 -10.36 0.16
N GLN A 305 8.64 -10.96 -0.25
CA GLN A 305 8.04 -10.71 -1.56
C GLN A 305 7.20 -9.42 -1.54
N ARG A 306 7.65 -8.40 -2.26
CA ARG A 306 6.77 -7.30 -2.70
C ARG A 306 5.79 -7.80 -3.75
N SER A 307 4.71 -7.06 -3.96
CA SER A 307 3.72 -7.46 -4.97
C SER A 307 4.37 -7.73 -6.33
N ALA A 308 3.81 -8.66 -7.09
CA ALA A 308 4.33 -9.01 -8.43
C ALA A 308 4.30 -7.83 -9.43
N LEU A 309 3.73 -6.69 -9.03
CA LEU A 309 3.66 -5.45 -9.80
C LEU A 309 5.03 -4.75 -9.96
N GLN A 310 6.05 -5.18 -9.22
CA GLN A 310 7.38 -4.56 -9.22
C GLN A 310 8.49 -5.42 -9.82
N LEU A 311 8.13 -6.57 -10.39
CA LEU A 311 9.10 -7.47 -10.99
C LEU A 311 9.72 -6.81 -12.22
N GLY A 312 11.04 -6.77 -12.25
CA GLY A 312 11.80 -6.22 -13.37
C GLY A 312 12.44 -7.32 -14.21
N TRP A 313 12.91 -6.98 -15.40
CA TRP A 313 13.75 -7.89 -16.19
C TRP A 313 15.14 -8.05 -15.54
N ASP A 314 15.95 -9.04 -15.89
CA ASP A 314 17.29 -9.15 -15.29
C ASP A 314 18.15 -7.91 -15.61
N ALA A 315 18.87 -7.38 -14.62
CA ALA A 315 19.61 -6.13 -14.78
C ALA A 315 20.79 -6.25 -15.77
N LEU A 316 21.43 -7.43 -15.86
CA LEU A 316 22.50 -7.66 -16.82
C LEU A 316 21.92 -7.79 -18.23
N GLU A 317 20.78 -8.46 -18.38
CA GLU A 317 20.09 -8.55 -19.67
C GLU A 317 19.62 -7.18 -20.17
N ARG A 318 19.03 -6.35 -19.30
CA ARG A 318 18.69 -4.95 -19.64
C ARG A 318 19.90 -4.15 -20.12
N LYS A 319 21.03 -4.28 -19.43
CA LYS A 319 22.29 -3.61 -19.83
C LYS A 319 22.79 -4.10 -21.18
N ARG A 320 22.69 -5.40 -21.46
CA ARG A 320 23.07 -5.98 -22.76
C ARG A 320 22.13 -5.53 -23.88
N ALA A 321 20.85 -5.35 -23.59
CA ALA A 321 19.85 -4.83 -24.50
C ALA A 321 20.06 -3.34 -24.85
N GLY A 322 20.89 -2.63 -24.07
CA GLY A 322 21.13 -1.21 -24.30
C GLY A 322 19.92 -0.34 -23.98
N ILE A 323 19.09 -0.76 -23.01
CA ILE A 323 17.95 0.05 -22.55
C ILE A 323 18.48 1.34 -21.94
N GLU A 324 18.08 2.46 -22.52
CA GLU A 324 18.47 3.80 -22.09
C GLU A 324 17.44 4.40 -21.11
N TYR A 325 16.16 4.10 -21.33
CA TYR A 325 15.04 4.61 -20.53
C TYR A 325 14.08 3.49 -20.14
N GLU A 326 13.47 3.60 -18.95
CA GLU A 326 12.44 2.65 -18.48
C GLU A 326 11.11 3.37 -18.30
N LEU A 327 10.09 2.98 -19.10
CA LEU A 327 8.79 3.65 -19.07
C LEU A 327 8.02 3.38 -17.77
N PHE A 328 8.25 2.20 -17.19
CA PHE A 328 7.63 1.72 -15.97
C PHE A 328 8.70 1.20 -15.02
N ALA A 329 9.07 2.02 -14.03
CA ALA A 329 9.98 1.62 -12.98
C ALA A 329 9.65 2.34 -11.66
N SER A 330 10.48 2.08 -10.66
CA SER A 330 10.48 2.71 -9.36
C SER A 330 11.93 2.89 -8.90
N PRO A 331 12.17 3.72 -7.86
CA PRO A 331 13.49 3.81 -7.24
C PRO A 331 14.06 2.45 -6.80
N PHE A 332 13.21 1.46 -6.52
CA PHE A 332 13.64 0.14 -6.06
C PHE A 332 14.13 -0.79 -7.17
N ASN A 333 13.57 -0.68 -8.37
CA ASN A 333 13.79 -1.66 -9.45
C ASN A 333 14.29 -1.07 -10.77
N ALA A 334 14.39 0.26 -10.87
CA ALA A 334 14.98 0.91 -12.02
C ALA A 334 16.42 0.41 -12.21
N SER A 335 16.78 0.09 -13.45
CA SER A 335 18.14 -0.34 -13.83
C SER A 335 18.95 0.77 -14.47
N VAL A 336 18.26 1.80 -14.97
CA VAL A 336 18.84 2.98 -15.60
C VAL A 336 19.20 4.05 -14.57
N GLU A 337 19.99 5.03 -15.02
CA GLU A 337 20.41 6.18 -14.20
C GLU A 337 19.21 7.03 -13.76
N ASN A 338 19.41 7.84 -12.72
CA ASN A 338 18.45 8.89 -12.36
C ASN A 338 18.25 9.83 -13.55
N GLY A 339 17.02 10.29 -13.75
CA GLY A 339 16.68 11.08 -14.92
C GLY A 339 16.18 10.28 -16.12
N ARG A 340 16.14 8.93 -16.02
CA ARG A 340 15.86 8.06 -17.18
C ARG A 340 14.73 7.05 -16.98
N TYR A 341 13.92 7.19 -15.94
CA TYR A 341 12.78 6.31 -15.75
C TYR A 341 11.51 7.07 -15.37
N GLY A 342 10.39 6.54 -15.85
CA GLY A 342 9.05 6.93 -15.43
C GLY A 342 8.60 6.09 -14.25
N SER A 343 7.82 6.69 -13.36
CA SER A 343 7.31 6.02 -12.18
C SER A 343 5.93 6.50 -11.79
N ARG A 344 5.32 5.83 -10.81
CA ARG A 344 3.93 6.08 -10.43
C ARG A 344 3.74 7.43 -9.74
N TRP A 345 4.63 7.77 -8.79
CA TRP A 345 4.48 8.96 -7.95
C TRP A 345 5.64 9.94 -8.16
N PRO A 346 5.75 10.59 -9.34
CA PRO A 346 6.89 11.45 -9.64
C PRO A 346 7.03 12.63 -8.66
N HIS A 347 5.93 13.07 -8.02
CA HIS A 347 5.96 14.14 -7.02
C HIS A 347 6.75 13.78 -5.75
N VAL A 348 6.90 12.49 -5.43
CA VAL A 348 7.74 12.00 -4.32
C VAL A 348 9.02 11.34 -4.84
N GLU A 349 8.94 10.66 -5.98
CA GLU A 349 10.05 9.88 -6.52
C GLU A 349 11.02 10.69 -7.38
N GLY A 350 10.72 11.96 -7.67
CA GLY A 350 11.64 12.88 -8.33
C GLY A 350 12.95 13.07 -7.55
N GLU A 351 12.89 13.07 -6.21
CA GLU A 351 14.07 13.10 -5.32
C GLU A 351 14.92 11.81 -5.40
N PHE A 352 14.41 10.78 -6.08
CA PHE A 352 15.07 9.51 -6.33
C PHE A 352 15.28 9.26 -7.83
N GLY A 353 15.15 10.29 -8.65
CA GLY A 353 15.50 10.27 -10.08
C GLY A 353 14.38 9.90 -11.04
N SER A 354 13.13 9.78 -10.60
CA SER A 354 11.99 9.71 -11.53
C SER A 354 11.83 11.01 -12.29
N ILE A 355 11.39 10.94 -13.56
CA ILE A 355 11.17 12.14 -14.41
C ILE A 355 9.73 12.33 -14.87
N GLY A 356 8.80 11.53 -14.35
CA GLY A 356 7.39 11.66 -14.69
C GLY A 356 6.64 10.35 -14.50
N SER A 357 5.33 10.37 -14.77
CA SER A 357 4.48 9.19 -14.77
C SER A 357 3.95 8.88 -16.16
N TYR A 358 3.64 7.60 -16.37
CA TYR A 358 2.93 7.15 -17.56
C TYR A 358 1.48 7.69 -17.56
N PRO A 359 0.91 8.10 -18.70
CA PRO A 359 1.51 8.09 -20.04
C PRO A 359 2.36 9.31 -20.37
N GLY A 360 2.28 10.40 -19.61
CA GLY A 360 2.92 11.68 -19.95
C GLY A 360 4.45 11.61 -20.11
N VAL A 361 5.11 10.70 -19.41
CA VAL A 361 6.57 10.51 -19.51
C VAL A 361 7.03 10.01 -20.89
N ILE A 362 6.13 9.47 -21.73
CA ILE A 362 6.44 9.10 -23.12
C ILE A 362 6.99 10.32 -23.88
N ASP A 363 6.34 11.48 -23.73
CA ASP A 363 6.68 12.71 -24.45
C ASP A 363 7.89 13.42 -23.85
N VAL A 364 8.27 13.07 -22.62
CA VAL A 364 9.47 13.59 -21.93
C VAL A 364 10.73 12.85 -22.41
N PHE A 365 10.63 11.54 -22.69
CA PHE A 365 11.78 10.78 -23.18
C PHE A 365 12.21 11.23 -24.58
N PRO A 366 13.52 11.19 -24.90
CA PRO A 366 14.02 11.57 -26.22
C PRO A 366 13.46 10.67 -27.34
N GLU A 367 13.13 11.28 -28.47
CA GLU A 367 12.79 10.55 -29.70
C GLU A 367 13.98 9.70 -30.16
N GLY A 368 13.69 8.50 -30.70
CA GLY A 368 14.74 7.59 -31.16
C GLY A 368 15.47 6.81 -30.05
N ALA A 369 15.17 7.07 -28.77
CA ALA A 369 15.79 6.35 -27.65
C ALA A 369 15.44 4.85 -27.62
N VAL A 370 16.24 4.06 -26.90
CA VAL A 370 15.95 2.65 -26.61
C VAL A 370 15.20 2.54 -25.29
N VAL A 371 13.93 2.11 -25.32
CA VAL A 371 13.05 2.10 -24.15
C VAL A 371 12.67 0.69 -23.70
N GLY A 372 12.71 0.45 -22.38
CA GLY A 372 12.12 -0.71 -21.72
C GLY A 372 10.68 -0.43 -21.31
N VAL A 373 9.75 -1.27 -21.75
CA VAL A 373 8.31 -1.17 -21.50
C VAL A 373 7.84 -2.42 -20.76
N ASN A 374 7.84 -2.35 -19.44
CA ASN A 374 7.39 -3.43 -18.55
C ASN A 374 6.25 -2.92 -17.65
N PRO A 375 5.03 -2.77 -18.19
CA PRO A 375 3.91 -2.22 -17.44
C PRO A 375 3.53 -3.13 -16.25
N PRO A 376 2.90 -2.58 -15.20
CA PRO A 376 2.21 -3.39 -14.21
C PRO A 376 1.27 -4.36 -14.92
N PHE A 377 1.24 -5.64 -14.50
CA PHE A 377 0.37 -6.66 -15.09
C PHE A 377 -1.09 -6.54 -14.60
N SER A 378 -1.61 -5.33 -14.59
CA SER A 378 -2.99 -5.01 -14.31
C SER A 378 -3.77 -4.76 -15.61
N ASP A 379 -5.09 -4.83 -15.55
CA ASP A 379 -5.92 -4.76 -16.73
C ASP A 379 -5.87 -3.37 -17.37
N ALA A 380 -5.95 -2.30 -16.58
CA ALA A 380 -5.97 -0.94 -17.12
C ALA A 380 -4.64 -0.56 -17.81
N TYR A 381 -3.49 -0.86 -17.19
CA TYR A 381 -2.19 -0.55 -17.81
C TYR A 381 -1.95 -1.36 -19.06
N LEU A 382 -2.24 -2.67 -19.05
CA LEU A 382 -2.03 -3.50 -20.22
C LEU A 382 -2.98 -3.12 -21.37
N GLU A 383 -4.22 -2.79 -21.07
CA GLU A 383 -5.15 -2.27 -22.07
C GLU A 383 -4.69 -0.94 -22.64
N HIS A 384 -4.28 0.01 -21.81
CA HIS A 384 -3.82 1.31 -22.27
C HIS A 384 -2.54 1.19 -23.10
N VAL A 385 -1.54 0.45 -22.62
CA VAL A 385 -0.29 0.23 -23.37
C VAL A 385 -0.59 -0.45 -24.70
N MET A 386 -1.30 -1.57 -24.70
CA MET A 386 -1.45 -2.39 -25.90
C MET A 386 -2.44 -1.81 -26.92
N ASN A 387 -3.54 -1.20 -26.48
CA ASN A 387 -4.58 -0.69 -27.38
C ASN A 387 -4.49 0.81 -27.66
N LYS A 388 -3.97 1.61 -26.71
CA LYS A 388 -4.00 3.08 -26.83
C LYS A 388 -2.64 3.70 -27.12
N SER A 389 -1.56 3.12 -26.60
CA SER A 389 -0.23 3.73 -26.68
C SER A 389 0.78 2.96 -27.52
N LEU A 390 0.52 1.69 -27.89
CA LEU A 390 1.53 0.84 -28.53
C LEU A 390 2.09 1.46 -29.80
N GLU A 391 1.22 2.01 -30.65
CA GLU A 391 1.64 2.64 -31.91
C GLU A 391 2.44 3.92 -31.67
N HIS A 392 2.01 4.76 -30.72
CA HIS A 392 2.75 5.96 -30.35
C HIS A 392 4.14 5.62 -29.78
N ILE A 393 4.22 4.65 -28.87
CA ILE A 393 5.48 4.18 -28.28
C ILE A 393 6.43 3.66 -29.37
N VAL A 394 5.94 2.79 -30.26
CA VAL A 394 6.77 2.22 -31.34
C VAL A 394 7.19 3.27 -32.36
N HIS A 395 6.33 4.23 -32.68
CA HIS A 395 6.67 5.31 -33.62
C HIS A 395 7.70 6.29 -33.03
N ARG A 396 7.60 6.60 -31.74
CA ARG A 396 8.43 7.61 -31.07
C ARG A 396 9.85 7.12 -30.78
N PHE A 397 9.97 5.86 -30.38
CA PHE A 397 11.24 5.31 -29.90
C PHE A 397 11.93 4.48 -30.99
N GLY A 398 13.27 4.58 -31.06
CA GLY A 398 14.05 3.90 -32.09
C GLY A 398 14.10 2.39 -31.87
N ARG A 399 13.89 1.94 -30.63
CA ARG A 399 13.77 0.53 -30.26
C ARG A 399 12.98 0.38 -28.96
N VAL A 400 12.09 -0.60 -28.94
CA VAL A 400 11.22 -0.91 -27.80
C VAL A 400 11.47 -2.33 -27.33
N HIS A 401 11.72 -2.50 -26.02
CA HIS A 401 11.76 -3.78 -25.33
C HIS A 401 10.49 -3.95 -24.49
N LEU A 402 9.50 -4.65 -25.04
CA LEU A 402 8.15 -4.76 -24.47
C LEU A 402 7.94 -6.12 -23.78
N PHE A 403 7.36 -6.08 -22.58
CA PHE A 403 6.96 -7.25 -21.80
C PHE A 403 5.44 -7.28 -21.62
N VAL A 404 4.79 -8.37 -22.04
CA VAL A 404 3.32 -8.50 -21.97
C VAL A 404 2.95 -9.92 -21.53
N PRO A 405 2.13 -10.10 -20.47
CA PRO A 405 1.67 -11.43 -20.10
C PRO A 405 0.73 -12.00 -21.17
N VAL A 406 0.78 -13.31 -21.38
CA VAL A 406 -0.14 -13.99 -22.29
C VAL A 406 -1.36 -14.46 -21.52
N ARG A 407 -2.47 -13.74 -21.70
CA ARG A 407 -3.78 -14.09 -21.16
C ARG A 407 -4.89 -13.70 -22.14
N GLU A 408 -6.10 -14.17 -21.88
CA GLU A 408 -7.28 -13.75 -22.62
C GLU A 408 -7.68 -12.33 -22.18
N ALA A 409 -7.66 -11.40 -23.12
CA ALA A 409 -7.97 -9.98 -22.90
C ALA A 409 -8.29 -9.29 -24.24
N PRO A 410 -8.99 -8.14 -24.23
CA PRO A 410 -9.35 -7.43 -25.48
C PRO A 410 -8.15 -7.08 -26.37
N TRP A 411 -6.99 -6.79 -25.75
CA TRP A 411 -5.75 -6.45 -26.46
C TRP A 411 -4.97 -7.67 -26.98
N ARG A 412 -5.43 -8.90 -26.77
CA ARG A 412 -4.70 -10.12 -27.14
C ARG A 412 -4.38 -10.21 -28.64
N SER A 413 -5.24 -9.66 -29.49
CA SER A 413 -5.01 -9.60 -30.94
C SER A 413 -3.74 -8.83 -31.29
N GLN A 414 -3.36 -7.83 -30.49
CA GLN A 414 -2.15 -7.01 -30.71
C GLN A 414 -0.87 -7.83 -30.61
N LEU A 415 -0.85 -8.93 -29.84
CA LEU A 415 0.32 -9.80 -29.73
C LEU A 415 0.73 -10.42 -31.07
N ARG A 416 -0.20 -10.56 -32.03
CA ARG A 416 0.10 -11.08 -33.38
C ARG A 416 0.95 -10.11 -34.20
N ARG A 417 0.95 -8.82 -33.84
CA ARG A 417 1.72 -7.78 -34.52
C ARG A 417 3.20 -7.74 -34.07
N LEU A 418 3.51 -8.41 -32.96
CA LEU A 418 4.84 -8.46 -32.36
C LEU A 418 5.70 -9.56 -33.02
N GLN A 419 6.15 -9.33 -34.25
CA GLN A 419 6.97 -10.31 -34.97
C GLN A 419 8.30 -10.56 -34.26
N GLY A 420 8.75 -11.82 -34.26
CA GLY A 420 10.00 -12.23 -33.62
C GLY A 420 9.95 -12.28 -32.09
N ALA A 421 8.77 -12.09 -31.47
CA ALA A 421 8.63 -12.14 -30.03
C ALA A 421 8.95 -13.54 -29.46
N SER A 422 9.51 -13.56 -28.27
CA SER A 422 9.89 -14.78 -27.54
C SER A 422 9.23 -14.82 -26.16
N PHE A 423 9.40 -15.92 -25.43
CA PHE A 423 8.84 -16.07 -24.09
C PHE A 423 9.91 -15.92 -23.01
N VAL A 424 9.59 -15.13 -21.99
CA VAL A 424 10.37 -15.02 -20.75
C VAL A 424 9.58 -15.66 -19.62
N ARG A 425 10.26 -16.46 -18.79
CA ARG A 425 9.64 -17.21 -17.68
C ARG A 425 10.07 -16.71 -16.30
N GLN A 426 11.12 -15.91 -16.25
CA GLN A 426 11.75 -15.45 -15.02
C GLN A 426 11.90 -13.94 -15.05
N PHE A 427 11.58 -13.33 -13.91
CA PHE A 427 11.79 -11.91 -13.67
C PHE A 427 12.64 -11.73 -12.42
N TRP A 428 13.35 -10.62 -12.33
CA TRP A 428 14.15 -10.24 -11.19
C TRP A 428 13.31 -9.50 -10.14
N ASP A 429 13.35 -9.98 -8.91
CA ASP A 429 12.80 -9.34 -7.72
C ASP A 429 13.93 -8.55 -7.03
N SER A 430 13.98 -7.24 -7.26
CA SER A 430 15.05 -6.38 -6.73
C SER A 430 15.05 -6.27 -5.21
N THR A 431 13.88 -6.44 -4.57
CA THR A 431 13.79 -6.42 -3.10
C THR A 431 14.34 -7.72 -2.52
N ALA A 432 13.98 -8.87 -3.09
CA ALA A 432 14.46 -10.18 -2.63
C ALA A 432 15.81 -10.61 -3.21
N LEU A 433 16.36 -9.84 -4.16
CA LEU A 433 17.60 -10.13 -4.91
C LEU A 433 17.63 -11.55 -5.50
N LYS A 434 16.55 -11.96 -6.17
CA LYS A 434 16.47 -13.27 -6.80
C LYS A 434 15.55 -13.29 -8.02
N GLU A 435 15.79 -14.26 -8.88
CA GLU A 435 14.87 -14.60 -9.96
C GLU A 435 13.58 -15.21 -9.41
N ARG A 436 12.49 -14.88 -10.08
CA ARG A 436 11.14 -15.34 -9.78
C ARG A 436 10.52 -15.92 -11.04
N HIS A 437 10.03 -17.15 -10.93
CA HIS A 437 9.17 -17.69 -11.96
C HIS A 437 7.84 -16.94 -11.95
N LEU A 438 7.46 -16.46 -13.12
CA LEU A 438 6.11 -15.99 -13.32
C LEU A 438 5.18 -17.20 -13.45
N GLY A 439 4.07 -17.18 -12.72
CA GLY A 439 3.03 -18.21 -12.83
C GLY A 439 2.30 -18.19 -14.18
N GLN A 440 2.61 -17.22 -15.03
CA GLN A 440 2.04 -17.05 -16.36
C GLN A 440 3.16 -16.77 -17.39
N PRO A 441 3.01 -17.25 -18.64
CA PRO A 441 3.95 -16.92 -19.71
C PRO A 441 3.91 -15.42 -20.03
N VAL A 442 5.09 -14.83 -20.20
CA VAL A 442 5.24 -13.43 -20.65
C VAL A 442 5.95 -13.41 -21.99
N VAL A 443 5.38 -12.66 -22.91
CA VAL A 443 5.99 -12.33 -24.20
C VAL A 443 7.00 -11.21 -23.99
N TYR A 444 8.20 -11.41 -24.51
CA TYR A 444 9.21 -10.39 -24.73
C TYR A 444 9.27 -10.08 -26.22
N TRP A 445 9.20 -8.81 -26.56
CA TRP A 445 9.36 -8.33 -27.93
C TRP A 445 10.38 -7.21 -27.98
N GLU A 446 11.29 -7.31 -28.94
CA GLU A 446 12.22 -6.24 -29.33
C GLU A 446 11.88 -5.82 -30.75
N GLY A 447 11.63 -4.54 -30.96
CA GLY A 447 11.40 -4.02 -32.30
C GLY A 447 11.22 -2.52 -32.37
N SER A 448 11.18 -2.01 -33.60
CA SER A 448 10.98 -0.61 -33.95
C SER A 448 9.77 -0.39 -34.86
N GLU A 449 9.12 -1.48 -35.31
CA GLU A 449 7.97 -1.44 -36.21
C GLU A 449 7.00 -2.59 -35.87
N LEU A 450 5.70 -2.31 -35.93
CA LEU A 450 4.65 -3.32 -35.75
C LEU A 450 4.28 -3.94 -37.11
N ALA A 451 3.95 -5.23 -37.11
CA ALA A 451 3.34 -5.83 -38.30
C ALA A 451 1.94 -5.26 -38.58
N SER A 452 1.51 -5.38 -39.84
CA SER A 452 0.13 -5.04 -40.23
C SER A 452 -0.87 -5.87 -39.42
N ALA A 453 -1.98 -5.22 -39.04
CA ALA A 453 -3.03 -5.81 -38.22
C ALA A 453 -3.77 -6.97 -38.91
#